data_AF-A0A1Q9MSB3-F1
#
_entry.id   AF-A0A1Q9MSB3-F1
#
_cell.length_a   1.000
_cell.length_b   1.000
_cell.length_c   1.000
_cell.angle_alpha   90.00
_cell.angle_beta   90.00
_cell.angle_gamma   90.00
#
_symmetry.space_group_name_H-M   'P 1'
#
loop_
_entity.id
_entity.type
_entity.pdbx_description
1 polymer ?
#
loop_
_entity_poly.entity_id
_entity_poly.type
_entity_poly.pdbx_seq_one_letter_code
_entity_poly.pdbx_strand_id
1 'polypeptide(L)'
;MTVEQKKYDTILVGGGVCGLIVATILQKRGQKVLVLEREPQLGGKCSELSWDGIKFDHFSKWETIYGSKDPRDGIFLKICQEAGLKLDWQEVHWQVGLIKEHGQKPELHSINDWSGGKALLDFAAFMGVQINEDQKKELLSVLERWVSFTYEDLQKMTSISLDRWINENIKDELVRMFFSLGSGVTDTAATEQSLPHNAWTMGNMYKGKSVYITFKGGSSMDVLIRPLEKLAKSHGAEIRVNNTVKEIVIENNKVQGVWVSDNLTYLTKKVLAKNVIVNVPVYNAYPTLLKNEMLSPGELAYVQRVIATYSKDLLCYYILEKGTTKDLPGHFHGYDLTSGVPTYMGEIVQYKHFGAKVPKNVDFLMTYIPGGRSGLGYLNYEGSPNEVSYELLDSVRCKLLKVINDNMVPSFESKIINSGVIWAPNYGRYSTMWFDSNLGVKSELVEGLYFASDSVDCSCVGTLGLEKVGAVATKCIEIVLQQRPAAPVPPRGALTPKRIRDRRERLANEAFDYINKVFNKDLALKLKEKVVLQYNVAGPRGGKWQLVVENGEYKISEGDAIQPVTVTMNYDSVESFVEVTTGEIGGLKAYTTGKLRFQGSRSVLQELNKIIPGGKA
;
A
#
# COMPACT_ATOMS: atom_id res chain seq x y z
N MET A 1 5.35 -2.40 -40.53
CA MET A 1 5.58 -3.09 -39.23
C MET A 1 4.55 -4.19 -39.06
N THR A 2 4.95 -5.37 -38.60
CA THR A 2 4.10 -6.57 -38.54
C THR A 2 3.27 -6.64 -37.25
N VAL A 3 1.98 -6.92 -37.38
CA VAL A 3 1.06 -7.19 -36.26
C VAL A 3 1.00 -8.70 -36.03
N GLU A 4 1.14 -9.15 -34.79
CA GLU A 4 0.95 -10.56 -34.43
C GLU A 4 -0.53 -10.94 -34.54
N GLN A 5 -0.83 -12.06 -35.22
CA GLN A 5 -2.21 -12.51 -35.44
C GLN A 5 -2.91 -12.95 -34.14
N LYS A 6 -2.15 -13.44 -33.15
CA LYS A 6 -2.68 -13.89 -31.87
C LYS A 6 -3.08 -12.69 -31.01
N LYS A 7 -4.33 -12.70 -30.55
CA LYS A 7 -4.90 -11.68 -29.66
C LYS A 7 -5.04 -12.21 -28.23
N TYR A 8 -4.75 -11.36 -27.27
CA TYR A 8 -4.88 -11.65 -25.84
C TYR A 8 -6.01 -10.82 -25.24
N ASP A 9 -6.58 -11.28 -24.13
CA ASP A 9 -7.45 -10.42 -23.33
C ASP A 9 -6.59 -9.46 -22.50
N THR A 10 -5.50 -9.98 -21.92
CA THR A 10 -4.62 -9.23 -21.01
C THR A 10 -3.15 -9.54 -21.28
N ILE A 11 -2.34 -8.49 -21.37
CA ILE A 11 -0.87 -8.57 -21.39
C ILE A 11 -0.33 -8.04 -20.07
N LEU A 12 0.57 -8.79 -19.43
CA LEU A 12 1.33 -8.34 -18.29
C LEU A 12 2.74 -7.94 -18.73
N VAL A 13 3.16 -6.75 -18.33
CA VAL A 13 4.51 -6.23 -18.58
C VAL A 13 5.35 -6.42 -17.32
N GLY A 14 6.29 -7.36 -17.36
CA GLY A 14 7.13 -7.78 -16.24
C GLY A 14 6.71 -9.14 -15.66
N GLY A 15 7.69 -10.03 -15.49
CA GLY A 15 7.55 -11.40 -14.97
C GLY A 15 7.87 -11.55 -13.48
N GLY A 16 7.63 -10.50 -12.68
CA GLY A 16 7.74 -10.54 -11.22
C GLY A 16 6.59 -11.29 -10.54
N VAL A 17 6.73 -11.57 -9.24
CA VAL A 17 5.77 -12.36 -8.44
C VAL A 17 4.32 -11.86 -8.51
N CYS A 18 4.08 -10.54 -8.43
CA CYS A 18 2.73 -9.97 -8.52
C CYS A 18 2.09 -10.31 -9.88
N GLY A 19 2.81 -10.01 -10.97
CA GLY A 19 2.38 -10.35 -12.31
C GLY A 19 2.14 -11.85 -12.52
N LEU A 20 2.99 -12.73 -12.01
CA LEU A 20 2.78 -14.18 -12.15
C LEU A 20 1.53 -14.66 -11.41
N ILE A 21 1.23 -14.14 -10.23
CA ILE A 21 -0.01 -14.42 -9.49
C ILE A 21 -1.23 -13.94 -10.29
N VAL A 22 -1.20 -12.68 -10.74
CA VAL A 22 -2.27 -12.07 -11.54
C VAL A 22 -2.48 -12.86 -12.84
N ALA A 23 -1.42 -13.19 -13.57
CA ALA A 23 -1.48 -13.95 -14.80
C ALA A 23 -2.08 -15.34 -14.59
N THR A 24 -1.64 -16.05 -13.54
CA THR A 24 -2.15 -17.39 -13.20
C THR A 24 -3.64 -17.35 -12.92
N ILE A 25 -4.10 -16.41 -12.09
CA ILE A 25 -5.51 -16.33 -11.69
C ILE A 25 -6.40 -15.84 -12.84
N LEU A 26 -5.98 -14.82 -13.60
CA LEU A 26 -6.73 -14.34 -14.77
C LEU A 26 -6.88 -15.45 -15.83
N GLN A 27 -5.80 -16.20 -16.09
CA GLN A 27 -5.81 -17.34 -17.00
C GLN A 27 -6.72 -18.45 -16.48
N LYS A 28 -6.64 -18.81 -15.20
CA LYS A 28 -7.52 -19.80 -14.54
C LYS A 28 -9.00 -19.38 -14.61
N ARG A 29 -9.27 -18.06 -14.57
CA ARG A 29 -10.62 -17.48 -14.75
C ARG A 29 -10.96 -17.24 -16.23
N GLY A 30 -10.22 -17.85 -17.15
CA GLY A 30 -10.52 -18.00 -18.57
C GLY A 30 -10.10 -16.85 -19.48
N GLN A 31 -9.31 -15.88 -19.01
CA GLN A 31 -8.71 -14.87 -19.88
C GLN A 31 -7.57 -15.48 -20.70
N LYS A 32 -7.35 -14.99 -21.92
CA LYS A 32 -6.12 -15.28 -22.67
C LYS A 32 -5.02 -14.34 -22.21
N VAL A 33 -4.03 -14.87 -21.50
CA VAL A 33 -2.97 -14.07 -20.87
C VAL A 33 -1.62 -14.26 -21.54
N LEU A 34 -0.88 -13.16 -21.69
CA LEU A 34 0.53 -13.15 -22.07
C LEU A 34 1.35 -12.38 -21.03
N VAL A 35 2.43 -12.98 -20.55
CA VAL A 35 3.45 -12.32 -19.72
C VAL A 35 4.68 -12.04 -20.58
N LEU A 36 5.15 -10.79 -20.56
CA LEU A 36 6.35 -10.35 -21.27
C LEU A 36 7.41 -9.93 -20.25
N GLU A 37 8.54 -10.62 -20.26
CA GLU A 37 9.70 -10.34 -19.40
C GLU A 37 10.90 -9.97 -20.26
N ARG A 38 11.57 -8.87 -19.94
CA ARG A 38 12.72 -8.37 -20.70
C ARG A 38 13.98 -9.21 -20.43
N GLU A 39 14.13 -9.72 -19.21
CA GLU A 39 15.27 -10.52 -18.79
C GLU A 39 15.15 -11.96 -19.32
N PRO A 40 16.25 -12.73 -19.37
CA PRO A 40 16.22 -14.15 -19.74
C PRO A 40 15.52 -15.04 -18.69
N GLN A 41 15.20 -14.50 -17.52
CA GLN A 41 14.54 -15.20 -16.43
C GLN A 41 13.45 -14.35 -15.78
N LEU A 42 12.45 -15.03 -15.22
CA LEU A 42 11.41 -14.42 -14.39
C LEU A 42 11.93 -14.11 -12.98
N GLY A 43 11.13 -13.38 -12.21
CA GLY A 43 11.29 -13.26 -10.76
C GLY A 43 11.44 -11.84 -10.23
N GLY A 44 11.98 -10.93 -11.04
CA GLY A 44 12.22 -9.54 -10.62
C GLY A 44 13.02 -9.49 -9.32
N LYS A 45 12.49 -8.83 -8.29
CA LYS A 45 13.13 -8.78 -6.95
C LYS A 45 13.28 -10.15 -6.29
N CYS A 46 12.37 -11.09 -6.54
CA CYS A 46 12.43 -12.45 -6.00
C CYS A 46 13.36 -13.38 -6.81
N SER A 47 14.40 -12.83 -7.44
CA SER A 47 15.38 -13.59 -8.21
C SER A 47 16.43 -14.24 -7.32
N GLU A 48 17.02 -15.32 -7.81
CA GLU A 48 18.08 -16.08 -7.14
C GLU A 48 19.44 -15.60 -7.66
N LEU A 49 20.33 -15.31 -6.73
CA LEU A 49 21.74 -15.09 -6.99
C LEU A 49 22.48 -16.41 -6.83
N SER A 50 23.46 -16.64 -7.69
CA SER A 50 24.38 -17.76 -7.59
C SER A 50 25.81 -17.25 -7.62
N TRP A 51 26.55 -17.50 -6.54
CA TRP A 51 27.91 -17.03 -6.39
C TRP A 51 28.73 -18.05 -5.61
N ASP A 52 29.81 -18.54 -6.22
CA ASP A 52 30.75 -19.51 -5.63
C ASP A 52 30.08 -20.76 -5.03
N GLY A 53 29.13 -21.33 -5.77
CA GLY A 53 28.37 -22.51 -5.33
C GLY A 53 27.28 -22.23 -4.28
N ILE A 54 27.13 -21.00 -3.81
CA ILE A 54 26.06 -20.56 -2.92
C ILE A 54 24.89 -20.05 -3.75
N LYS A 55 23.66 -20.39 -3.36
CA LYS A 55 22.43 -19.82 -3.92
C LYS A 55 21.59 -19.16 -2.84
N PHE A 56 21.17 -17.91 -3.06
CA PHE A 56 20.44 -17.08 -2.10
C PHE A 56 19.54 -16.09 -2.86
N ASP A 57 18.54 -15.49 -2.22
CA ASP A 57 17.73 -14.49 -2.93
C ASP A 57 18.46 -13.16 -3.03
N HIS A 58 18.19 -12.46 -4.13
CA HIS A 58 18.54 -11.05 -4.34
C HIS A 58 17.81 -10.11 -3.35
N PHE A 59 16.92 -10.68 -2.54
CA PHE A 59 15.93 -9.99 -1.74
C PHE A 59 15.79 -10.67 -0.38
N SER A 60 15.36 -9.90 0.61
CA SER A 60 15.10 -10.34 1.98
C SER A 60 13.83 -11.17 2.08
N LYS A 61 13.94 -12.50 2.24
CA LYS A 61 12.79 -13.42 2.28
C LYS A 61 12.16 -13.53 3.67
N TRP A 62 11.67 -12.43 4.22
CA TRP A 62 10.94 -12.41 5.49
C TRP A 62 9.76 -11.46 5.46
N GLU A 63 8.66 -11.87 6.07
CA GLU A 63 7.38 -11.18 5.96
C GLU A 63 6.76 -11.01 7.35
N THR A 64 6.26 -9.82 7.62
CA THR A 64 5.46 -9.53 8.80
C THR A 64 4.01 -9.39 8.39
N ILE A 65 3.16 -10.25 8.94
CA ILE A 65 1.72 -10.19 8.74
C ILE A 65 1.13 -9.44 9.92
N TYR A 66 0.48 -8.31 9.63
CA TYR A 66 -0.24 -7.50 10.62
C TYR A 66 -1.74 -7.75 10.52
N GLY A 67 -2.41 -7.89 11.67
CA GLY A 67 -3.85 -8.15 11.76
C GLY A 67 -4.20 -9.59 12.14
N SER A 68 -3.24 -10.52 12.14
CA SER A 68 -3.43 -11.91 12.60
C SER A 68 -2.17 -12.49 13.25
N LYS A 69 -2.34 -13.51 14.09
CA LYS A 69 -1.27 -14.40 14.58
C LYS A 69 -1.12 -15.65 13.71
N ASP A 70 -2.09 -15.93 12.84
CA ASP A 70 -2.05 -17.07 11.93
C ASP A 70 -1.56 -16.61 10.56
N PRO A 71 -0.38 -17.05 10.10
CA PRO A 71 0.13 -16.64 8.79
C PRO A 71 -0.82 -16.96 7.63
N ARG A 72 -1.68 -17.97 7.77
CA ARG A 72 -2.69 -18.32 6.74
C ARG A 72 -3.70 -17.21 6.50
N ASP A 73 -3.82 -16.25 7.42
CA ASP A 73 -4.64 -15.07 7.23
C ASP A 73 -4.00 -13.98 6.38
N GLY A 74 -2.67 -14.04 6.17
CA GLY A 74 -1.92 -13.10 5.34
C GLY A 74 -2.44 -13.08 3.91
N ILE A 75 -2.54 -11.88 3.34
CA ILE A 75 -3.16 -11.69 2.02
C ILE A 75 -2.32 -12.35 0.91
N PHE A 76 -1.00 -12.38 1.07
CA PHE A 76 -0.10 -13.02 0.12
C PHE A 76 -0.27 -14.53 0.08
N LEU A 77 -0.35 -15.17 1.26
CA LEU A 77 -0.57 -16.61 1.36
C LEU A 77 -1.94 -17.00 0.79
N LYS A 78 -2.98 -16.20 1.07
CA LYS A 78 -4.33 -16.40 0.51
C LYS A 78 -4.34 -16.34 -1.02
N ILE A 79 -3.73 -15.31 -1.61
CA ILE A 79 -3.74 -15.17 -3.07
C ILE A 79 -2.85 -16.21 -3.77
N CYS A 80 -1.73 -16.63 -3.15
CA CYS A 80 -0.95 -17.76 -3.64
C CYS A 80 -1.77 -19.05 -3.64
N GLN A 81 -2.50 -19.33 -2.55
CA GLN A 81 -3.39 -20.47 -2.45
C GLN A 81 -4.49 -20.42 -3.53
N GLU A 82 -5.05 -19.25 -3.81
CA GLU A 82 -6.03 -19.07 -4.89
C GLU A 82 -5.43 -19.36 -6.29
N ALA A 83 -4.19 -18.93 -6.52
CA ALA A 83 -3.42 -19.26 -7.72
C ALA A 83 -3.08 -20.76 -7.83
N GLY A 84 -3.27 -21.54 -6.75
CA GLY A 84 -2.94 -22.96 -6.68
C GLY A 84 -1.53 -23.24 -6.16
N LEU A 85 -0.85 -22.24 -5.60
CA LEU A 85 0.45 -22.38 -4.97
C LEU A 85 0.30 -22.49 -3.45
N LYS A 86 0.65 -23.65 -2.91
CA LYS A 86 0.79 -23.84 -1.46
C LYS A 86 2.21 -23.47 -1.03
N LEU A 87 2.31 -22.60 -0.03
CA LEU A 87 3.58 -22.20 0.57
C LEU A 87 3.67 -22.70 2.00
N ASP A 88 4.75 -23.44 2.28
CA ASP A 88 5.12 -23.79 3.63
C ASP A 88 5.95 -22.66 4.25
N TRP A 89 5.74 -22.40 5.53
CA TRP A 89 6.37 -21.29 6.25
C TRP A 89 6.90 -21.76 7.61
N GLN A 90 7.75 -20.93 8.21
CA GLN A 90 8.17 -21.04 9.60
C GLN A 90 8.23 -19.64 10.22
N GLU A 91 7.98 -19.56 11.51
CA GLU A 91 8.17 -18.32 12.26
C GLU A 91 9.65 -17.96 12.34
N VAL A 92 9.93 -16.66 12.26
CA VAL A 92 11.26 -16.10 12.45
C VAL A 92 11.29 -15.44 13.82
N HIS A 93 12.32 -15.74 14.60
CA HIS A 93 12.51 -15.11 15.90
C HIS A 93 12.94 -13.66 15.69
N TRP A 94 12.09 -12.70 16.06
CA TRP A 94 12.39 -11.29 15.89
C TRP A 94 13.26 -10.78 17.05
N GLN A 95 14.50 -10.37 16.73
CA GLN A 95 15.48 -9.96 17.73
C GLN A 95 16.13 -8.62 17.40
N VAL A 96 16.51 -7.90 18.46
CA VAL A 96 17.34 -6.70 18.41
C VAL A 96 18.66 -7.00 19.13
N GLY A 97 19.78 -6.58 18.54
CA GLY A 97 21.11 -6.64 19.13
C GLY A 97 21.62 -5.23 19.45
N LEU A 98 22.00 -4.99 20.70
CA LEU A 98 22.47 -3.69 21.18
C LEU A 98 23.93 -3.77 21.65
N ILE A 99 24.80 -2.99 21.02
CA ILE A 99 26.21 -2.83 21.44
C ILE A 99 26.26 -1.69 22.46
N LYS A 100 26.52 -2.01 23.72
CA LYS A 100 26.63 -1.03 24.82
C LYS A 100 28.06 -0.52 25.03
N GLU A 101 29.04 -1.37 24.77
CA GLU A 101 30.46 -1.07 24.92
C GLU A 101 31.23 -1.71 23.75
N HIS A 102 32.21 -0.98 23.21
CA HIS A 102 33.07 -1.50 22.15
C HIS A 102 33.86 -2.72 22.62
N GLY A 103 33.93 -3.75 21.77
CA GLY A 103 34.63 -4.99 22.08
C GLY A 103 33.76 -6.04 22.79
N GLN A 104 32.49 -5.73 23.07
CA GLN A 104 31.55 -6.66 23.70
C GLN A 104 30.51 -7.20 22.71
N LYS A 105 30.06 -8.44 22.95
CA LYS A 105 28.97 -9.03 22.19
C LYS A 105 27.68 -8.22 22.36
N PRO A 106 26.89 -8.03 21.27
CA PRO A 106 25.60 -7.38 21.39
C PRO A 106 24.73 -8.08 22.43
N GLU A 107 24.10 -7.31 23.31
CA GLU A 107 23.03 -7.81 24.13
C GLU A 107 21.83 -8.09 23.22
N LEU A 108 21.21 -9.26 23.33
CA LEU A 108 20.11 -9.66 22.47
C LEU A 108 18.79 -9.57 23.23
N HIS A 109 17.79 -8.96 22.59
CA HIS A 109 16.44 -8.87 23.11
C HIS A 109 15.43 -9.39 22.09
N SER A 110 14.53 -10.26 22.53
CA SER A 110 13.43 -10.77 21.71
C SER A 110 12.26 -9.80 21.75
N ILE A 111 11.67 -9.51 20.58
CA ILE A 111 10.50 -8.63 20.45
C ILE A 111 9.32 -9.37 19.81
N ASN A 112 9.05 -10.60 20.24
CA ASN A 112 7.98 -11.42 19.65
C ASN A 112 6.57 -11.11 20.20
N ASP A 113 6.42 -10.57 21.43
CA ASP A 113 5.11 -10.36 22.05
C ASP A 113 4.80 -8.90 22.38
N TRP A 114 4.11 -8.25 21.43
CA TRP A 114 3.71 -6.85 21.54
C TRP A 114 2.36 -6.64 22.21
N SER A 115 1.72 -7.71 22.70
CA SER A 115 0.40 -7.63 23.31
C SER A 115 0.38 -6.66 24.50
N GLY A 116 -0.59 -5.73 24.49
CA GLY A 116 -0.77 -4.72 25.53
C GLY A 116 0.38 -3.71 25.63
N GLY A 117 1.26 -3.65 24.63
CA GLY A 117 2.42 -2.76 24.61
C GLY A 117 3.60 -3.25 25.44
N LYS A 118 3.59 -4.51 25.94
CA LYS A 118 4.68 -5.02 26.78
C LYS A 118 6.03 -4.97 26.06
N ALA A 119 6.19 -5.61 24.91
CA ALA A 119 7.47 -5.56 24.18
C ALA A 119 7.86 -4.15 23.75
N LEU A 120 6.89 -3.24 23.59
CA LEU A 120 7.16 -1.84 23.29
C LEU A 120 7.91 -1.14 24.43
N LEU A 121 7.38 -1.31 25.66
CA LEU A 121 7.94 -0.76 26.87
C LEU A 121 9.27 -1.45 27.21
N ASP A 122 9.35 -2.77 27.03
CA ASP A 122 10.57 -3.55 27.22
C ASP A 122 11.66 -3.10 26.24
N PHE A 123 11.30 -2.87 24.97
CA PHE A 123 12.19 -2.33 23.95
C PHE A 123 12.67 -0.91 24.30
N ALA A 124 11.77 -0.02 24.74
CA ALA A 124 12.15 1.32 25.19
C ALA A 124 13.19 1.25 26.33
N ALA A 125 12.91 0.44 27.36
CA ALA A 125 13.83 0.23 28.48
C ALA A 125 15.16 -0.39 28.03
N PHE A 126 15.11 -1.37 27.13
CA PHE A 126 16.28 -2.02 26.54
C PHE A 126 17.17 -1.02 25.79
N MET A 127 16.57 -0.06 25.08
CA MET A 127 17.25 1.03 24.37
C MET A 127 17.71 2.16 25.31
N GLY A 128 17.58 2.00 26.63
CA GLY A 128 17.97 2.99 27.62
C GLY A 128 16.97 4.14 27.81
N VAL A 129 15.80 4.07 27.20
CA VAL A 129 14.75 5.09 27.32
C VAL A 129 13.94 4.82 28.58
N GLN A 130 14.12 5.67 29.59
CA GLN A 130 13.35 5.63 30.83
C GLN A 130 12.08 6.48 30.67
N ILE A 131 10.91 5.84 30.71
CA ILE A 131 9.60 6.50 30.64
C ILE A 131 8.91 6.48 32.01
N ASN A 132 8.37 7.61 32.42
CA ASN A 132 7.58 7.71 33.66
C ASN A 132 6.12 7.25 33.44
N GLU A 133 5.34 7.17 34.52
CA GLU A 133 3.95 6.68 34.44
C GLU A 133 3.02 7.58 33.60
N ASP A 134 3.27 8.88 33.51
CA ASP A 134 2.44 9.77 32.69
C ASP A 134 2.78 9.65 31.20
N GLN A 135 4.08 9.50 30.87
CA GLN A 135 4.55 9.19 29.52
C GLN A 135 4.03 7.83 29.04
N LYS A 136 4.05 6.83 29.92
CA LYS A 136 3.48 5.51 29.65
C LYS A 136 1.98 5.59 29.37
N LYS A 137 1.21 6.35 30.17
CA LYS A 137 -0.23 6.56 29.92
C LYS A 137 -0.46 7.24 28.56
N GLU A 138 0.30 8.29 28.24
CA GLU A 138 0.15 8.98 26.95
C GLU A 138 0.48 8.04 25.78
N LEU A 139 1.61 7.33 25.84
CA LEU A 139 2.00 6.34 24.83
C LEU A 139 0.93 5.27 24.61
N LEU A 140 0.38 4.69 25.68
CA LEU A 140 -0.69 3.70 25.58
C LEU A 140 -1.98 4.30 25.01
N SER A 141 -2.33 5.53 25.40
CA SER A 141 -3.51 6.22 24.85
C SER A 141 -3.40 6.49 23.35
N VAL A 142 -2.20 6.74 22.83
CA VAL A 142 -1.95 6.89 21.40
C VAL A 142 -2.17 5.56 20.67
N LEU A 143 -1.68 4.45 21.21
CA LEU A 143 -1.88 3.11 20.63
C LEU A 143 -3.36 2.72 20.64
N GLU A 144 -4.09 2.98 21.74
CA GLU A 144 -5.53 2.77 21.83
C GLU A 144 -6.28 3.58 20.78
N ARG A 145 -5.87 4.84 20.56
CA ARG A 145 -6.41 5.68 19.49
C ARG A 145 -6.10 5.15 18.10
N TRP A 146 -4.90 4.62 17.86
CA TRP A 146 -4.55 4.02 16.58
C TRP A 146 -5.34 2.73 16.31
N VAL A 147 -5.58 1.93 17.35
CA VAL A 147 -6.41 0.74 17.29
C VAL A 147 -7.87 1.04 16.96
N SER A 148 -8.39 2.20 17.35
CA SER A 148 -9.78 2.57 17.10
C SER A 148 -10.05 2.97 15.65
N PHE A 149 -9.02 3.26 14.85
CA PHE A 149 -9.17 3.51 13.42
C PHE A 149 -9.56 2.23 12.69
N THR A 150 -10.62 2.33 11.88
CA THR A 150 -10.98 1.26 10.93
C THR A 150 -10.00 1.23 9.76
N TYR A 151 -9.96 0.13 9.01
CA TYR A 151 -9.12 0.06 7.81
C TYR A 151 -9.52 1.15 6.80
N GLU A 152 -10.83 1.40 6.66
CA GLU A 152 -11.40 2.45 5.81
C GLU A 152 -11.02 3.86 6.26
N ASP A 153 -10.91 4.11 7.57
CA ASP A 153 -10.40 5.39 8.09
C ASP A 153 -8.95 5.60 7.67
N LEU A 154 -8.12 4.57 7.86
CA LEU A 154 -6.71 4.64 7.51
C LEU A 154 -6.50 4.83 5.99
N GLN A 155 -7.34 4.22 5.15
CA GLN A 155 -7.31 4.43 3.70
C GLN A 155 -7.60 5.88 3.29
N LYS A 156 -8.37 6.64 4.08
CA LYS A 156 -8.67 8.05 3.82
C LYS A 156 -7.58 9.00 4.35
N MET A 157 -6.64 8.48 5.15
CA MET A 157 -5.60 9.26 5.81
C MET A 157 -4.23 9.11 5.13
N THR A 158 -4.16 8.58 3.90
CA THR A 158 -2.88 8.30 3.20
C THR A 158 -2.03 9.55 2.96
N SER A 159 -2.61 10.75 3.00
CA SER A 159 -1.92 12.04 2.87
C SER A 159 -1.36 12.58 4.19
N ILE A 160 -1.60 11.89 5.32
CA ILE A 160 -1.12 12.34 6.64
C ILE A 160 0.23 11.68 6.92
N SER A 161 1.26 12.52 7.11
CA SER A 161 2.57 12.05 7.57
C SER A 161 2.54 11.69 9.05
N LEU A 162 3.41 10.75 9.46
CA LEU A 162 3.56 10.39 10.87
C LEU A 162 3.99 11.62 11.67
N ASP A 163 5.03 12.33 11.22
CA ASP A 163 5.57 13.52 11.88
C ASP A 163 4.50 14.58 12.17
N ARG A 164 3.68 14.92 11.16
CA ARG A 164 2.58 15.87 11.33
C ARG A 164 1.63 15.40 12.43
N TRP A 165 1.22 14.14 12.36
CA TRP A 165 0.25 13.61 13.32
C TRP A 165 0.80 13.57 14.75
N ILE A 166 2.04 13.09 14.95
CA ILE A 166 2.61 13.00 16.30
C ILE A 166 2.83 14.40 16.91
N ASN A 167 3.23 15.39 16.11
CA ASN A 167 3.42 16.77 16.57
C ASN A 167 2.09 17.43 16.96
N GLU A 168 1.00 17.13 16.24
CA GLU A 168 -0.33 17.65 16.52
C GLU A 168 -1.05 16.93 17.68
N ASN A 169 -0.72 15.66 17.96
CA ASN A 169 -1.55 14.80 18.84
C ASN A 169 -0.86 14.26 20.09
N ILE A 170 0.47 14.38 20.21
CA ILE A 170 1.25 13.90 21.36
C ILE A 170 1.90 15.10 22.04
N LYS A 171 1.84 15.19 23.37
CA LYS A 171 2.38 16.32 24.14
C LYS A 171 3.83 16.09 24.52
N ASP A 172 4.16 14.92 25.06
CA ASP A 172 5.50 14.61 25.55
C ASP A 172 6.49 14.32 24.41
N GLU A 173 7.69 14.91 24.50
CA GLU A 173 8.73 14.80 23.48
C GLU A 173 9.35 13.41 23.40
N LEU A 174 9.53 12.71 24.53
CA LEU A 174 10.04 11.34 24.53
C LEU A 174 9.03 10.38 23.91
N VAL A 175 7.73 10.60 24.14
CA VAL A 175 6.68 9.81 23.48
C VAL A 175 6.66 10.07 21.97
N ARG A 176 6.84 11.31 21.51
CA ARG A 176 7.00 11.60 20.06
C ARG A 176 8.23 10.91 19.47
N MET A 177 9.38 11.04 20.13
CA MET A 177 10.63 10.40 19.71
C MET A 177 10.44 8.89 19.58
N PHE A 178 9.73 8.28 20.53
CA PHE A 178 9.44 6.85 20.53
C PHE A 178 8.70 6.39 19.26
N PHE A 179 7.62 7.07 18.86
CA PHE A 179 6.91 6.73 17.61
C PHE A 179 7.75 6.99 16.36
N SER A 180 8.72 7.90 16.42
CA SER A 180 9.69 8.12 15.34
C SER A 180 10.76 7.03 15.24
N LEU A 181 10.99 6.20 16.26
CA LEU A 181 12.00 5.12 16.22
C LEU A 181 11.73 4.09 15.12
N GLY A 182 10.45 3.88 14.76
CA GLY A 182 10.05 3.01 13.64
C GLY A 182 10.66 3.42 12.29
N SER A 183 10.97 4.72 12.12
CA SER A 183 11.72 5.27 10.98
C SER A 183 13.06 4.57 10.78
N GLY A 184 13.67 4.13 11.89
CA GLY A 184 14.93 3.42 11.93
C GLY A 184 14.89 2.01 11.33
N VAL A 185 13.73 1.36 11.30
CA VAL A 185 13.56 0.00 10.78
C VAL A 185 13.03 0.02 9.34
N THR A 186 12.08 0.91 9.02
CA THR A 186 11.46 0.96 7.68
C THR A 186 12.21 1.80 6.67
N ASP A 187 13.26 2.51 7.10
CA ASP A 187 14.06 3.38 6.24
C ASP A 187 13.28 4.52 5.56
N THR A 188 12.43 5.14 6.37
CA THR A 188 11.60 6.26 5.95
C THR A 188 11.60 7.24 7.10
N ALA A 189 12.02 8.48 6.86
CA ALA A 189 11.98 9.50 7.91
C ALA A 189 10.52 9.69 8.39
N ALA A 190 10.32 10.07 9.67
CA ALA A 190 8.97 10.32 10.20
C ALA A 190 8.18 11.35 9.36
N THR A 191 8.88 12.30 8.73
CA THR A 191 8.34 13.31 7.82
C THR A 191 7.82 12.72 6.51
N GLU A 192 8.31 11.55 6.10
CA GLU A 192 7.92 10.84 4.89
C GLU A 192 7.01 9.64 5.16
N GLN A 193 7.05 9.09 6.38
CA GLN A 193 6.22 7.96 6.79
C GLN A 193 4.75 8.33 6.84
N SER A 194 3.90 7.36 6.55
CA SER A 194 2.45 7.43 6.62
C SER A 194 1.95 7.14 8.02
N LEU A 195 1.07 8.01 8.53
CA LEU A 195 0.29 7.71 9.72
C LEU A 195 -0.48 6.40 9.56
N PRO A 196 -1.27 6.18 8.49
CA PRO A 196 -1.96 4.92 8.24
C PRO A 196 -1.12 3.66 8.41
N HIS A 197 0.09 3.66 7.85
CA HIS A 197 0.99 2.53 7.93
C HIS A 197 1.38 2.26 9.40
N ASN A 198 1.80 3.29 10.12
CA ASN A 198 2.21 3.19 11.52
C ASN A 198 1.04 2.80 12.45
N ALA A 199 -0.12 3.43 12.26
CA ALA A 199 -1.33 3.12 13.02
C ALA A 199 -1.76 1.66 12.85
N TRP A 200 -1.75 1.14 11.62
CA TRP A 200 -2.08 -0.25 11.37
C TRP A 200 -1.06 -1.22 11.97
N THR A 201 0.23 -0.99 11.71
CA THR A 201 1.29 -1.91 12.13
C THR A 201 1.40 -1.93 13.66
N MET A 202 1.68 -0.80 14.29
CA MET A 202 1.84 -0.71 15.75
C MET A 202 0.53 -1.01 16.48
N GLY A 203 -0.62 -0.58 15.95
CA GLY A 203 -1.92 -0.91 16.54
C GLY A 203 -2.23 -2.41 16.52
N ASN A 204 -1.90 -3.12 15.43
CA ASN A 204 -2.06 -4.57 15.38
C ASN A 204 -1.01 -5.31 16.23
N MET A 205 0.24 -4.84 16.28
CA MET A 205 1.25 -5.37 17.19
C MET A 205 0.81 -5.21 18.65
N TYR A 206 0.29 -4.04 19.03
CA TYR A 206 -0.27 -3.76 20.37
C TYR A 206 -1.41 -4.71 20.73
N LYS A 207 -2.28 -5.07 19.78
CA LYS A 207 -3.33 -6.10 19.97
C LYS A 207 -2.78 -7.54 20.03
N GLY A 208 -1.48 -7.72 19.90
CA GLY A 208 -0.84 -9.03 19.72
C GLY A 208 -1.25 -9.68 18.40
N LYS A 209 -1.67 -8.94 17.38
CA LYS A 209 -2.12 -9.49 16.09
C LYS A 209 -1.04 -9.29 15.03
N SER A 210 0.12 -9.90 15.24
CA SER A 210 1.19 -9.93 14.26
C SER A 210 1.95 -11.25 14.31
N VAL A 211 2.51 -11.65 13.18
CA VAL A 211 3.39 -12.82 13.07
C VAL A 211 4.48 -12.56 12.04
N TYR A 212 5.71 -12.99 12.35
CA TYR A 212 6.90 -12.79 11.51
C TYR A 212 7.37 -14.12 10.97
N ILE A 213 7.46 -14.28 9.65
CA ILE A 213 7.69 -15.56 8.99
C ILE A 213 8.71 -15.50 7.85
N THR A 214 9.18 -16.68 7.45
CA THR A 214 9.87 -16.92 6.17
C THR A 214 9.30 -18.18 5.50
N PHE A 215 9.42 -18.29 4.18
CA PHE A 215 8.97 -19.50 3.46
C PHE A 215 10.06 -20.57 3.43
N LYS A 216 9.65 -21.82 3.64
CA LYS A 216 10.53 -22.99 3.63
C LYS A 216 10.73 -23.51 2.21
N GLY A 217 11.84 -24.18 1.95
CA GLY A 217 12.05 -24.95 0.72
C GLY A 217 13.07 -24.39 -0.27
N GLY A 218 13.86 -23.38 0.11
CA GLY A 218 14.93 -22.82 -0.74
C GLY A 218 14.75 -21.34 -1.00
N SER A 219 15.34 -20.85 -2.10
CA SER A 219 15.21 -19.48 -2.58
C SER A 219 13.76 -19.17 -3.01
N SER A 220 13.40 -17.90 -3.07
CA SER A 220 12.17 -17.39 -3.65
C SER A 220 11.97 -17.85 -5.10
N MET A 221 13.05 -18.05 -5.86
CA MET A 221 12.95 -18.70 -7.18
C MET A 221 12.42 -20.13 -7.10
N ASP A 222 12.88 -20.91 -6.12
CA ASP A 222 12.46 -22.30 -5.91
C ASP A 222 11.02 -22.41 -5.41
N VAL A 223 10.63 -21.55 -4.47
CA VAL A 223 9.34 -21.69 -3.76
C VAL A 223 8.22 -20.84 -4.33
N LEU A 224 8.52 -19.75 -5.05
CA LEU A 224 7.53 -18.83 -5.63
C LEU A 224 7.57 -18.84 -7.15
N ILE A 225 8.69 -18.43 -7.75
CA ILE A 225 8.73 -18.05 -9.17
C ILE A 225 8.59 -19.26 -10.10
N ARG A 226 9.43 -20.29 -9.95
CA ARG A 226 9.37 -21.50 -10.79
C ARG A 226 8.02 -22.24 -10.61
N PRO A 227 7.47 -22.38 -9.39
CA PRO A 227 6.12 -22.93 -9.21
C PRO A 227 5.02 -22.11 -9.87
N LEU A 228 5.01 -20.77 -9.71
CA LEU A 228 4.02 -19.90 -10.35
C LEU A 228 4.13 -19.93 -11.88
N GLU A 229 5.33 -19.94 -12.43
CA GLU A 229 5.56 -20.09 -13.87
C GLU A 229 4.93 -21.39 -14.38
N LYS A 230 5.20 -22.51 -13.70
CA LYS A 230 4.62 -23.81 -14.04
C LYS A 230 3.10 -23.80 -13.95
N LEU A 231 2.54 -23.21 -12.90
CA LEU A 231 1.08 -23.10 -12.71
C LEU A 231 0.44 -22.26 -13.82
N ALA A 232 0.98 -21.07 -14.09
CA ALA A 232 0.53 -20.19 -15.16
C ALA A 232 0.51 -20.91 -16.52
N LYS A 233 1.62 -21.57 -16.89
CA LYS A 233 1.73 -22.35 -18.13
C LYS A 233 0.76 -23.53 -18.16
N SER A 234 0.58 -24.24 -17.04
CA SER A 234 -0.36 -25.36 -16.96
C SER A 234 -1.82 -24.96 -17.16
N HIS A 235 -2.18 -23.71 -16.82
CA HIS A 235 -3.48 -23.12 -17.11
C HIS A 235 -3.59 -22.50 -18.51
N GLY A 236 -2.50 -22.50 -19.29
CA GLY A 236 -2.45 -22.02 -20.67
C GLY A 236 -2.00 -20.57 -20.85
N ALA A 237 -1.47 -19.93 -19.80
CA ALA A 237 -0.87 -18.61 -19.95
C ALA A 237 0.41 -18.72 -20.77
N GLU A 238 0.62 -17.77 -21.67
CA GLU A 238 1.86 -17.68 -22.42
C GLU A 238 2.85 -16.79 -21.69
N ILE A 239 4.11 -17.20 -21.64
CA ILE A 239 5.18 -16.44 -21.01
C ILE A 239 6.35 -16.35 -21.99
N ARG A 240 6.82 -15.13 -22.25
CA ARG A 240 7.95 -14.86 -23.12
C ARG A 240 9.00 -14.05 -22.35
N VAL A 241 10.17 -14.66 -22.15
CA VAL A 241 11.39 -14.00 -21.65
C VAL A 241 12.16 -13.36 -22.80
N ASN A 242 13.17 -12.55 -22.52
CA ASN A 242 13.91 -11.80 -23.55
C ASN A 242 13.00 -10.94 -24.46
N ASN A 243 11.87 -10.45 -23.95
CA ASN A 243 10.89 -9.66 -24.71
C ASN A 243 10.66 -8.32 -24.00
N THR A 244 11.25 -7.26 -24.53
CA THR A 244 11.11 -5.92 -24.00
C THR A 244 9.88 -5.23 -24.59
N VAL A 245 8.92 -4.87 -23.75
CA VAL A 245 7.84 -3.95 -24.15
C VAL A 245 8.42 -2.55 -24.33
N LYS A 246 8.27 -2.00 -25.53
CA LYS A 246 8.77 -0.67 -25.90
C LYS A 246 7.72 0.43 -25.77
N GLU A 247 6.44 0.07 -25.96
CA GLU A 247 5.34 1.03 -25.90
C GLU A 247 4.01 0.32 -25.60
N ILE A 248 3.15 0.99 -24.82
CA ILE A 248 1.73 0.66 -24.68
C ILE A 248 0.96 1.43 -25.74
N VAL A 249 0.28 0.72 -26.63
CA VAL A 249 -0.45 1.36 -27.74
C VAL A 249 -1.84 1.76 -27.26
N ILE A 250 -2.14 3.06 -27.35
CA ILE A 250 -3.39 3.66 -26.89
C ILE A 250 -4.03 4.40 -28.06
N GLU A 251 -5.32 4.15 -28.27
CA GLU A 251 -6.15 4.86 -29.26
C GLU A 251 -7.45 5.28 -28.57
N ASN A 252 -7.83 6.55 -28.69
CA ASN A 252 -9.01 7.13 -28.01
C ASN A 252 -9.06 6.81 -26.51
N ASN A 253 -7.94 7.02 -25.81
CA ASN A 253 -7.77 6.72 -24.38
C ASN A 253 -8.05 5.25 -24.01
N LYS A 254 -7.88 4.32 -24.95
CA LYS A 254 -8.09 2.88 -24.72
C LYS A 254 -6.92 2.05 -25.22
N VAL A 255 -6.49 1.10 -24.40
CA VAL A 255 -5.43 0.14 -24.74
C VAL A 255 -5.81 -0.69 -25.97
N GLN A 256 -4.86 -0.80 -26.90
CA GLN A 256 -4.94 -1.65 -28.09
C GLN A 256 -3.93 -2.82 -28.06
N GLY A 257 -2.97 -2.78 -27.14
CA GLY A 257 -1.90 -3.76 -27.00
C GLY A 257 -0.55 -3.10 -26.73
N VAL A 258 0.52 -3.74 -27.16
CA VAL A 258 1.90 -3.29 -26.93
C VAL A 258 2.79 -3.49 -28.16
N TRP A 259 3.80 -2.62 -28.31
CA TRP A 259 4.96 -2.92 -29.14
C TRP A 259 6.00 -3.67 -28.32
N VAL A 260 6.45 -4.81 -28.84
CA VAL A 260 7.39 -5.71 -28.16
C VAL A 260 8.59 -5.96 -29.07
N SER A 261 9.79 -5.83 -28.51
CA SER A 261 11.06 -6.17 -29.14
C SER A 261 11.57 -7.47 -28.54
N ASP A 262 11.85 -8.45 -29.38
CA ASP A 262 12.57 -9.67 -29.00
C ASP A 262 14.06 -9.33 -28.88
N ASN A 263 14.63 -9.50 -27.69
CA ASN A 263 16.00 -9.12 -27.38
C ASN A 263 17.04 -10.06 -28.02
N LEU A 264 16.63 -11.24 -28.50
CA LEU A 264 17.53 -12.17 -29.19
C LEU A 264 17.58 -11.91 -30.70
N THR A 265 16.45 -11.51 -31.30
CA THR A 265 16.34 -11.31 -32.76
C THR A 265 16.28 -9.85 -33.17
N TYR A 266 16.08 -8.94 -32.23
CA TYR A 266 15.83 -7.50 -32.41
C TYR A 266 14.58 -7.16 -33.23
N LEU A 267 13.76 -8.16 -33.57
CA LEU A 267 12.51 -7.96 -34.28
C LEU A 267 11.48 -7.31 -33.36
N THR A 268 10.77 -6.31 -33.90
CA THR A 268 9.72 -5.59 -33.17
C THR A 268 8.36 -5.83 -33.81
N LYS A 269 7.37 -6.20 -32.98
CA LYS A 269 6.01 -6.52 -33.41
C LYS A 269 4.96 -5.94 -32.47
N LYS A 270 3.77 -5.63 -33.02
CA LYS A 270 2.60 -5.22 -32.23
C LYS A 270 1.85 -6.48 -31.78
N VAL A 271 1.65 -6.63 -30.47
CA VAL A 271 0.83 -7.69 -29.88
C VAL A 271 -0.45 -7.07 -29.34
N LEU A 272 -1.60 -7.56 -29.80
CA LEU A 272 -2.90 -6.95 -29.50
C LEU A 272 -3.50 -7.49 -28.19
N ALA A 273 -4.01 -6.59 -27.35
CA ALA A 273 -4.75 -6.93 -26.14
C ALA A 273 -5.76 -5.85 -25.75
N LYS A 274 -6.80 -6.24 -25.00
CA LYS A 274 -7.79 -5.31 -24.44
C LYS A 274 -7.27 -4.62 -23.18
N ASN A 275 -6.49 -5.36 -22.39
CA ASN A 275 -5.91 -4.88 -21.14
C ASN A 275 -4.38 -5.00 -21.18
N VAL A 276 -3.71 -4.03 -20.59
CA VAL A 276 -2.28 -4.07 -20.27
C VAL A 276 -2.12 -3.79 -18.78
N ILE A 277 -1.43 -4.70 -18.08
CA ILE A 277 -1.10 -4.58 -16.66
C ILE A 277 0.39 -4.32 -16.55
N VAL A 278 0.78 -3.16 -16.01
CA VAL A 278 2.17 -2.80 -15.74
C VAL A 278 2.56 -3.35 -14.37
N ASN A 279 3.40 -4.39 -14.37
CA ASN A 279 3.99 -5.01 -13.17
C ASN A 279 5.46 -4.58 -12.96
N VAL A 280 6.02 -3.83 -13.91
CA VAL A 280 7.30 -3.15 -13.72
C VAL A 280 7.12 -2.03 -12.68
N PRO A 281 8.04 -1.85 -11.72
CA PRO A 281 7.98 -0.74 -10.77
C PRO A 281 7.87 0.61 -11.48
N VAL A 282 7.06 1.52 -10.94
CA VAL A 282 6.69 2.76 -11.64
C VAL A 282 7.87 3.69 -11.89
N TYR A 283 8.87 3.67 -11.01
CA TYR A 283 10.13 4.40 -11.19
C TYR A 283 10.99 3.86 -12.33
N ASN A 284 10.77 2.62 -12.78
CA ASN A 284 11.39 2.05 -13.97
C ASN A 284 10.50 2.18 -15.22
N ALA A 285 9.18 2.17 -15.03
CA ALA A 285 8.22 2.26 -16.12
C ALA A 285 8.08 3.70 -16.65
N TYR A 286 8.16 4.72 -15.80
CA TYR A 286 8.12 6.13 -16.19
C TYR A 286 9.54 6.68 -16.42
N PRO A 287 9.77 7.57 -17.41
CA PRO A 287 8.81 8.09 -18.41
C PRO A 287 8.76 7.25 -19.70
N THR A 288 9.42 6.08 -19.72
CA THR A 288 9.68 5.34 -20.97
C THR A 288 8.45 4.58 -21.45
N LEU A 289 7.91 3.71 -20.60
CA LEU A 289 6.71 2.91 -20.87
C LEU A 289 5.44 3.67 -20.48
N LEU A 290 5.45 4.31 -19.31
CA LEU A 290 4.38 5.19 -18.84
C LEU A 290 4.74 6.63 -19.18
N LYS A 291 3.91 7.26 -20.01
CA LYS A 291 4.09 8.64 -20.49
C LYS A 291 3.14 9.58 -19.76
N ASN A 292 3.44 10.89 -19.76
CA ASN A 292 2.64 11.91 -19.07
C ASN A 292 1.16 11.87 -19.46
N GLU A 293 0.87 11.70 -20.75
CA GLU A 293 -0.48 11.66 -21.31
C GLU A 293 -1.31 10.45 -20.84
N MET A 294 -0.67 9.45 -20.22
CA MET A 294 -1.34 8.25 -19.68
C MET A 294 -1.74 8.41 -18.21
N LEU A 295 -1.28 9.48 -17.55
CA LEU A 295 -1.40 9.67 -16.11
C LEU A 295 -2.17 10.95 -15.81
N SER A 296 -3.14 10.89 -14.90
CA SER A 296 -3.78 12.09 -14.37
C SER A 296 -2.77 12.95 -13.59
N PRO A 297 -3.06 14.24 -13.33
CA PRO A 297 -2.17 15.06 -12.51
C PRO A 297 -1.86 14.45 -11.14
N GLY A 298 -2.83 13.76 -10.53
CA GLY A 298 -2.65 13.06 -9.26
C GLY A 298 -1.77 11.83 -9.40
N GLU A 299 -2.02 10.99 -10.41
CA GLU A 299 -1.20 9.81 -10.71
C GLU A 299 0.25 10.20 -11.03
N LEU A 300 0.46 11.26 -11.82
CA LEU A 300 1.80 11.77 -12.16
C LEU A 300 2.53 12.29 -10.92
N ALA A 301 1.86 13.05 -10.06
CA ALA A 301 2.45 13.53 -8.80
C ALA A 301 2.87 12.37 -7.89
N TYR A 302 2.06 11.30 -7.82
CA TYR A 302 2.41 10.08 -7.10
C TYR A 302 3.69 9.45 -7.66
N VAL A 303 3.73 9.21 -8.97
CA VAL A 303 4.88 8.60 -9.65
C VAL A 303 6.15 9.43 -9.47
N GLN A 304 6.07 10.74 -9.64
CA GLN A 304 7.20 11.66 -9.43
C GLN A 304 7.70 11.62 -8.00
N ARG A 305 6.80 11.57 -7.00
CA ARG A 305 7.19 11.43 -5.59
C ARG A 305 7.86 10.09 -5.31
N VAL A 306 7.36 8.99 -5.86
CA VAL A 306 8.03 7.67 -5.77
C VAL A 306 9.43 7.74 -6.36
N ILE A 307 9.62 8.37 -7.52
CA ILE A 307 10.94 8.52 -8.16
C ILE A 307 11.87 9.38 -7.32
N ALA A 308 11.39 10.53 -6.83
CA ALA A 308 12.19 11.48 -6.06
C ALA A 308 12.68 10.91 -4.71
N THR A 309 12.01 9.89 -4.19
CA THR A 309 12.30 9.28 -2.88
C THR A 309 12.83 7.86 -3.00
N TYR A 310 12.94 7.32 -4.21
CA TYR A 310 13.47 6.00 -4.46
C TYR A 310 15.00 5.99 -4.29
N SER A 311 15.45 5.09 -3.42
CA SER A 311 16.86 4.74 -3.21
C SER A 311 17.07 3.25 -3.52
N LYS A 312 18.31 2.78 -3.47
CA LYS A 312 18.62 1.35 -3.43
C LYS A 312 19.18 1.01 -2.07
N ASP A 313 18.93 -0.21 -1.61
CA ASP A 313 19.50 -0.77 -0.39
C ASP A 313 20.87 -1.41 -0.70
N LEU A 314 21.74 -1.48 0.31
CA LEU A 314 23.06 -2.06 0.21
C LEU A 314 23.08 -3.43 0.93
N LEU A 315 23.34 -4.48 0.16
CA LEU A 315 23.51 -5.83 0.66
C LEU A 315 24.98 -6.23 0.56
N CYS A 316 25.59 -6.59 1.69
CA CYS A 316 26.93 -7.17 1.71
C CYS A 316 26.86 -8.64 2.06
N TYR A 317 27.61 -9.46 1.34
CA TYR A 317 27.63 -10.91 1.47
C TYR A 317 29.03 -11.39 1.78
N TYR A 318 29.14 -12.35 2.68
CA TYR A 318 30.40 -12.90 3.15
C TYR A 318 30.36 -14.43 3.11
N ILE A 319 31.27 -15.01 2.35
CA ILE A 319 31.63 -16.43 2.43
C ILE A 319 32.75 -16.54 3.44
N LEU A 320 32.53 -17.36 4.46
CA LEU A 320 33.37 -17.39 5.64
C LEU A 320 33.90 -18.80 5.87
N GLU A 321 35.05 -18.89 6.55
CA GLU A 321 35.52 -20.16 7.11
C GLU A 321 34.43 -20.82 7.96
N LYS A 322 34.34 -22.14 7.90
CA LYS A 322 33.32 -22.88 8.64
C LYS A 322 33.43 -22.64 10.15
N GLY A 323 32.29 -22.37 10.79
CA GLY A 323 32.21 -22.16 12.24
C GLY A 323 32.36 -20.70 12.64
N THR A 324 32.62 -19.79 11.69
CA THR A 324 32.70 -18.34 11.92
C THR A 324 31.41 -17.77 12.49
N THR A 325 30.26 -18.24 12.01
CA THR A 325 28.95 -17.72 12.40
C THR A 325 28.29 -18.48 13.55
N LYS A 326 28.98 -19.46 14.15
CA LYS A 326 28.37 -20.42 15.11
C LYS A 326 27.71 -19.76 16.33
N ASP A 327 28.23 -18.60 16.76
CA ASP A 327 27.76 -17.88 17.95
C ASP A 327 26.71 -16.79 17.62
N LEU A 328 26.38 -16.58 16.35
CA LEU A 328 25.37 -15.59 15.96
C LEU A 328 23.96 -16.20 16.05
N PRO A 329 22.95 -15.45 16.54
CA PRO A 329 21.63 -15.97 16.89
C PRO A 329 20.68 -16.20 15.71
N GLY A 330 21.11 -15.96 14.47
CA GLY A 330 20.22 -15.95 13.30
C GLY A 330 20.14 -14.57 12.66
N HIS A 331 18.93 -14.02 12.65
CA HIS A 331 18.63 -12.66 12.21
C HIS A 331 18.43 -11.74 13.40
N PHE A 332 19.04 -10.55 13.36
CA PHE A 332 18.74 -9.49 14.30
C PHE A 332 19.00 -8.09 13.71
N HIS A 333 18.27 -7.12 14.24
CA HIS A 333 18.46 -5.68 13.97
C HIS A 333 19.59 -5.14 14.87
N GLY A 334 20.65 -4.58 14.28
CA GLY A 334 21.81 -4.09 15.03
C GLY A 334 21.71 -2.61 15.39
N TYR A 335 21.97 -2.29 16.66
CA TYR A 335 22.09 -0.92 17.17
C TYR A 335 23.40 -0.72 17.94
N ASP A 336 24.02 0.44 17.76
CA ASP A 336 25.17 0.92 18.53
C ASP A 336 24.72 1.98 19.54
N LEU A 337 24.98 1.77 20.83
CA LEU A 337 24.70 2.71 21.92
C LEU A 337 25.97 3.32 22.53
N THR A 338 27.15 3.02 22.00
CA THR A 338 28.43 3.45 22.57
C THR A 338 28.60 4.98 22.61
N SER A 339 27.88 5.71 21.74
CA SER A 339 27.81 7.18 21.73
C SER A 339 26.78 7.78 22.71
N GLY A 340 26.01 6.94 23.41
CA GLY A 340 24.88 7.36 24.26
C GLY A 340 23.56 7.54 23.51
N VAL A 341 23.56 7.47 22.16
CA VAL A 341 22.34 7.51 21.33
C VAL A 341 22.24 6.22 20.52
N PRO A 342 21.16 5.43 20.65
CA PRO A 342 21.00 4.21 19.89
C PRO A 342 20.98 4.49 18.39
N THR A 343 22.01 4.02 17.69
CA THR A 343 22.22 4.28 16.27
C THR A 343 22.04 2.99 15.48
N TYR A 344 21.13 2.98 14.50
CA TYR A 344 20.90 1.79 13.69
C TYR A 344 22.11 1.49 12.77
N MET A 345 22.50 0.22 12.72
CA MET A 345 23.63 -0.28 11.92
C MET A 345 23.21 -1.24 10.81
N GLY A 346 21.91 -1.43 10.58
CA GLY A 346 21.41 -2.41 9.63
C GLY A 346 21.14 -3.77 10.28
N GLU A 347 20.90 -4.76 9.43
CA GLU A 347 20.52 -6.12 9.83
C GLU A 347 21.66 -7.10 9.60
N ILE A 348 21.84 -8.01 10.54
CA ILE A 348 22.76 -9.14 10.42
C ILE A 348 21.92 -10.38 10.20
N VAL A 349 22.15 -11.07 9.07
CA VAL A 349 21.29 -12.16 8.61
C VAL A 349 22.14 -13.37 8.27
N GLN A 350 22.02 -14.43 9.09
CA GLN A 350 22.52 -15.75 8.70
C GLN A 350 21.60 -16.35 7.62
N TYR A 351 21.85 -16.01 6.36
CA TYR A 351 20.94 -16.27 5.24
C TYR A 351 20.56 -17.75 5.05
N LYS A 352 21.38 -18.69 5.54
CA LYS A 352 21.02 -20.12 5.62
C LYS A 352 19.69 -20.37 6.33
N HIS A 353 19.31 -19.55 7.32
CA HIS A 353 18.01 -19.62 8.01
C HIS A 353 16.82 -19.20 7.12
N PHE A 354 17.10 -18.47 6.04
CA PHE A 354 16.13 -17.96 5.07
C PHE A 354 16.17 -18.73 3.75
N GLY A 355 16.71 -19.95 3.77
CA GLY A 355 16.62 -20.88 2.64
C GLY A 355 17.76 -20.78 1.62
N ALA A 356 18.86 -20.09 1.92
CA ALA A 356 20.06 -20.22 1.09
C ALA A 356 20.59 -21.66 1.06
N LYS A 357 21.07 -22.06 -0.11
CA LYS A 357 21.86 -23.27 -0.30
C LYS A 357 23.32 -22.91 -0.13
N VAL A 358 23.89 -23.29 1.01
CA VAL A 358 25.29 -23.00 1.40
C VAL A 358 26.06 -24.33 1.48
N PRO A 359 27.25 -24.46 0.87
CA PRO A 359 28.10 -25.64 1.01
C PRO A 359 28.46 -25.94 2.48
N LYS A 360 28.60 -27.22 2.84
CA LYS A 360 28.82 -27.66 4.24
C LYS A 360 30.18 -27.26 4.84
N ASN A 361 31.11 -26.82 4.01
CA ASN A 361 32.49 -26.47 4.37
C ASN A 361 32.72 -24.97 4.55
N VAL A 362 31.70 -24.14 4.38
CA VAL A 362 31.77 -22.68 4.57
C VAL A 362 30.58 -22.20 5.40
N ASP A 363 30.70 -21.02 5.98
CA ASP A 363 29.57 -20.25 6.51
C ASP A 363 29.21 -19.13 5.53
N PHE A 364 27.98 -18.62 5.64
CA PHE A 364 27.49 -17.52 4.82
C PHE A 364 26.71 -16.52 5.67
N LEU A 365 27.07 -15.24 5.53
CA LEU A 365 26.45 -14.13 6.24
C LEU A 365 26.06 -13.06 5.23
N MET A 366 24.87 -12.50 5.39
CA MET A 366 24.43 -11.29 4.71
C MET A 366 24.25 -10.18 5.73
N THR A 367 24.59 -8.97 5.34
CA THR A 367 24.20 -7.76 6.07
C THR A 367 23.40 -6.86 5.16
N TYR A 368 22.30 -6.32 5.69
CA TYR A 368 21.41 -5.41 4.97
C TYR A 368 21.48 -4.02 5.58
N ILE A 369 21.82 -3.05 4.75
CA ILE A 369 21.86 -1.64 5.11
C ILE A 369 20.85 -0.95 4.20
N PRO A 370 19.74 -0.44 4.77
CA PRO A 370 18.76 0.25 3.96
C PRO A 370 19.31 1.61 3.50
N GLY A 371 18.94 2.05 2.29
CA GLY A 371 19.55 3.23 1.64
C GLY A 371 18.70 4.50 1.66
N GLY A 372 19.33 5.68 1.75
CA GLY A 372 18.66 6.97 1.51
C GLY A 372 18.21 7.74 2.76
N ARG A 373 19.00 7.70 3.84
CA ARG A 373 18.78 8.52 5.05
C ARG A 373 19.69 9.74 5.10
N SER A 374 19.09 10.87 5.42
CA SER A 374 19.75 11.96 6.13
C SER A 374 19.71 11.70 7.65
N GLY A 375 20.83 11.87 8.34
CA GLY A 375 20.88 12.22 9.77
C GLY A 375 20.67 11.18 10.89
N LEU A 376 20.33 9.90 10.66
CA LEU A 376 19.94 8.97 11.76
C LEU A 376 20.56 7.55 11.77
N GLY A 377 21.77 7.34 11.23
CA GLY A 377 22.38 5.99 11.16
C GLY A 377 23.90 5.97 10.94
N TYR A 378 24.57 4.95 11.47
CA TYR A 378 26.04 4.81 11.46
C TYR A 378 26.61 4.53 10.05
N LEU A 379 25.77 4.00 9.16
CA LEU A 379 26.13 3.50 7.83
C LEU A 379 25.43 4.26 6.68
N ASN A 380 24.91 5.46 6.95
CA ASN A 380 24.15 6.25 5.99
C ASN A 380 25.01 6.63 4.77
N TYR A 381 24.45 6.45 3.57
CA TYR A 381 24.83 7.20 2.39
C TYR A 381 23.59 7.94 1.85
N GLU A 382 23.79 9.20 1.50
CA GLU A 382 22.82 9.99 0.74
C GLU A 382 23.15 9.88 -0.74
N GLY A 383 22.13 9.67 -1.57
CA GLY A 383 22.26 9.80 -3.02
C GLY A 383 21.58 8.67 -3.79
N SER A 384 21.19 9.02 -5.00
CA SER A 384 20.88 8.04 -6.05
C SER A 384 22.06 7.07 -6.20
N PRO A 385 21.85 5.80 -6.59
CA PRO A 385 22.93 4.88 -6.95
C PRO A 385 23.90 5.44 -8.02
N ASN A 386 23.49 6.49 -8.73
CA ASN A 386 24.29 7.22 -9.72
C ASN A 386 25.09 8.40 -9.13
N GLU A 387 24.88 8.72 -7.86
CA GLU A 387 25.48 9.85 -7.13
C GLU A 387 26.35 9.40 -5.95
N VAL A 388 26.19 8.15 -5.49
CA VAL A 388 26.98 7.54 -4.43
C VAL A 388 28.26 6.94 -5.02
N SER A 389 29.43 7.40 -4.58
CA SER A 389 30.72 6.91 -5.06
C SER A 389 31.07 5.53 -4.48
N TYR A 390 31.84 4.73 -5.22
CA TYR A 390 32.31 3.42 -4.73
C TYR A 390 33.19 3.55 -3.48
N GLU A 391 33.90 4.67 -3.32
CA GLU A 391 34.69 4.97 -2.13
C GLU A 391 33.81 5.16 -0.89
N LEU A 392 32.65 5.82 -1.03
CA LEU A 392 31.70 5.96 0.07
C LEU A 392 31.14 4.60 0.48
N LEU A 393 30.78 3.75 -0.49
CA LEU A 393 30.34 2.39 -0.20
C LEU A 393 31.40 1.56 0.49
N ASP A 394 32.65 1.64 0.03
CA ASP A 394 33.74 0.89 0.65
C ASP A 394 33.99 1.37 2.08
N SER A 395 33.89 2.68 2.34
CA SER A 395 33.93 3.26 3.68
C SER A 395 32.81 2.73 4.59
N VAL A 396 31.57 2.70 4.10
CA VAL A 396 30.41 2.13 4.81
C VAL A 396 30.63 0.64 5.10
N ARG A 397 31.09 -0.12 4.11
CA ARG A 397 31.42 -1.55 4.25
C ARG A 397 32.51 -1.77 5.30
N CYS A 398 33.60 -0.99 5.27
CA CYS A 398 34.71 -1.08 6.23
C CYS A 398 34.25 -0.78 7.67
N LYS A 399 33.41 0.23 7.86
CA LYS A 399 32.81 0.53 9.18
C LYS A 399 31.99 -0.64 9.71
N LEU A 400 31.14 -1.22 8.87
CA LEU A 400 30.35 -2.39 9.24
C LEU A 400 31.24 -3.61 9.58
N LEU A 401 32.26 -3.88 8.75
CA LEU A 401 33.21 -4.96 9.00
C LEU A 401 33.91 -4.80 10.35
N LYS A 402 34.37 -3.59 10.65
CA LYS A 402 34.97 -3.27 11.95
C LYS A 402 34.00 -3.54 13.10
N VAL A 403 32.75 -3.12 12.98
CA VAL A 403 31.73 -3.40 14.01
C VAL A 403 31.55 -4.90 14.23
N ILE A 404 31.42 -5.68 13.15
CA ILE A 404 31.24 -7.13 13.24
C ILE A 404 32.49 -7.78 13.85
N ASN A 405 33.67 -7.39 13.40
CA ASN A 405 34.94 -7.92 13.88
C ASN A 405 35.15 -7.66 15.38
N ASP A 406 34.90 -6.42 15.81
CA ASP A 406 35.22 -5.99 17.17
C ASP A 406 34.18 -6.47 18.17
N ASN A 407 32.90 -6.55 17.77
CA ASN A 407 31.81 -6.78 18.71
C ASN A 407 31.14 -8.14 18.53
N MET A 408 31.14 -8.75 17.35
CA MET A 408 30.29 -9.93 17.09
C MET A 408 31.11 -11.20 16.89
N VAL A 409 32.07 -11.16 15.96
CA VAL A 409 32.85 -12.31 15.53
C VAL A 409 34.34 -11.94 15.55
N PRO A 410 35.11 -12.39 16.55
CA PRO A 410 36.53 -12.09 16.64
C PRO A 410 37.28 -12.53 15.39
N SER A 411 38.14 -11.64 14.87
CA SER A 411 38.90 -11.85 13.63
C SER A 411 38.00 -12.18 12.45
N PHE A 412 36.84 -11.51 12.35
CA PHE A 412 35.87 -11.71 11.26
C PHE A 412 36.54 -11.53 9.90
N GLU A 413 37.30 -10.44 9.74
CA GLU A 413 37.94 -10.09 8.47
C GLU A 413 38.92 -11.16 7.97
N SER A 414 39.71 -11.75 8.88
CA SER A 414 40.66 -12.80 8.50
C SER A 414 39.99 -14.12 8.12
N LYS A 415 38.70 -14.29 8.42
CA LYS A 415 37.90 -15.49 8.11
C LYS A 415 37.10 -15.35 6.83
N ILE A 416 37.18 -14.19 6.16
CA ILE A 416 36.52 -13.96 4.88
C ILE A 416 37.26 -14.72 3.79
N ILE A 417 36.60 -15.72 3.22
CA ILE A 417 37.05 -16.43 2.02
C ILE A 417 36.74 -15.58 0.78
N ASN A 418 35.54 -15.00 0.75
CA ASN A 418 35.08 -14.16 -0.34
C ASN A 418 34.02 -13.16 0.16
N SER A 419 33.97 -11.96 -0.43
CA SER A 419 32.94 -10.96 -0.10
C SER A 419 32.42 -10.27 -1.35
N GLY A 420 31.13 -9.90 -1.35
CA GLY A 420 30.47 -9.20 -2.46
C GLY A 420 29.45 -8.20 -1.96
N VAL A 421 29.14 -7.21 -2.79
CA VAL A 421 28.18 -6.14 -2.46
C VAL A 421 27.21 -5.98 -3.62
N ILE A 422 25.94 -5.75 -3.31
CA ILE A 422 24.88 -5.56 -4.30
C ILE A 422 24.03 -4.36 -3.92
N TRP A 423 23.71 -3.57 -4.95
CA TRP A 423 22.71 -2.52 -4.92
C TRP A 423 21.33 -3.11 -5.18
N ALA A 424 20.62 -3.45 -4.10
CA ALA A 424 19.29 -4.04 -4.18
C ALA A 424 18.22 -2.96 -4.40
N PRO A 425 17.18 -3.22 -5.21
CA PRO A 425 16.02 -2.33 -5.28
C PRO A 425 15.42 -2.15 -3.88
N ASN A 426 15.07 -0.91 -3.51
CA ASN A 426 14.54 -0.65 -2.16
C ASN A 426 13.32 -1.52 -1.83
N TYR A 427 13.33 -2.07 -0.62
CA TYR A 427 12.42 -3.12 -0.21
C TYR A 427 11.01 -2.61 0.17
N GLY A 428 10.87 -1.41 0.69
CA GLY A 428 9.59 -1.04 1.34
C GLY A 428 9.34 0.42 1.61
N ARG A 429 10.24 1.35 1.26
CA ARG A 429 10.11 2.77 1.57
C ARG A 429 8.78 3.33 1.04
N TYR A 430 8.48 3.12 -0.24
CA TYR A 430 7.20 3.57 -0.83
C TYR A 430 5.96 2.85 -0.29
N SER A 431 6.10 1.71 0.42
CA SER A 431 4.98 1.03 1.09
C SER A 431 4.65 1.64 2.46
N THR A 432 5.58 2.42 3.03
CA THR A 432 5.42 3.07 4.33
C THR A 432 5.21 4.57 4.21
N MET A 433 5.38 5.16 3.03
CA MET A 433 5.27 6.60 2.82
C MET A 433 3.83 7.10 2.70
N TRP A 434 3.60 8.34 3.12
CA TRP A 434 2.36 9.06 2.83
C TRP A 434 2.38 9.63 1.41
N PHE A 435 1.19 9.80 0.81
CA PHE A 435 1.04 10.42 -0.51
C PHE A 435 -0.25 11.27 -0.54
N ASP A 436 -0.18 12.46 -1.15
CA ASP A 436 -1.34 13.34 -1.38
C ASP A 436 -2.33 12.76 -2.40
N SER A 437 -1.82 11.96 -3.33
CA SER A 437 -2.56 11.29 -4.39
C SER A 437 -2.21 9.81 -4.42
N ASN A 438 -2.89 9.05 -5.27
CA ASN A 438 -2.65 7.62 -5.41
C ASN A 438 -2.51 7.27 -6.89
N LEU A 439 -1.61 6.34 -7.20
CA LEU A 439 -1.70 5.54 -8.41
C LEU A 439 -2.36 4.21 -8.02
N GLY A 440 -3.67 4.12 -8.21
CA GLY A 440 -4.43 2.90 -7.94
C GLY A 440 -4.08 1.77 -8.92
N VAL A 441 -4.73 0.62 -8.79
CA VAL A 441 -4.50 -0.52 -9.70
C VAL A 441 -5.10 -0.33 -11.10
N LYS A 442 -5.91 0.71 -11.31
CA LYS A 442 -6.55 1.04 -12.60
C LYS A 442 -6.23 2.50 -12.94
N SER A 443 -5.85 2.75 -14.19
CA SER A 443 -5.61 4.10 -14.70
C SER A 443 -6.89 4.94 -14.68
N GLU A 444 -6.76 6.20 -14.28
CA GLU A 444 -7.84 7.19 -14.35
C GLU A 444 -8.13 7.66 -15.78
N LEU A 445 -7.10 7.73 -16.64
CA LEU A 445 -7.21 8.30 -17.98
C LEU A 445 -7.39 7.25 -19.08
N VAL A 446 -6.83 6.04 -18.91
CA VAL A 446 -6.71 5.06 -19.99
C VAL A 446 -7.52 3.80 -19.69
N GLU A 447 -8.58 3.57 -20.47
CA GLU A 447 -9.36 2.33 -20.42
C GLU A 447 -8.49 1.13 -20.80
N GLY A 448 -8.48 0.10 -19.95
CA GLY A 448 -7.69 -1.11 -20.18
C GLY A 448 -6.25 -1.03 -19.65
N LEU A 449 -5.81 0.09 -19.06
CA LEU A 449 -4.51 0.19 -18.41
C LEU A 449 -4.62 -0.04 -16.89
N TYR A 450 -3.78 -0.93 -16.38
CA TYR A 450 -3.75 -1.32 -14.97
C TYR A 450 -2.32 -1.39 -14.44
N PHE A 451 -2.20 -1.44 -13.12
CA PHE A 451 -0.94 -1.51 -12.40
C PHE A 451 -0.99 -2.63 -11.36
N ALA A 452 0.07 -3.44 -11.32
CA ALA A 452 0.19 -4.54 -10.38
C ALA A 452 1.65 -4.67 -9.92
N SER A 453 2.10 -3.75 -9.06
CA SER A 453 3.47 -3.67 -8.53
C SER A 453 3.42 -3.33 -7.04
N ASP A 454 4.49 -3.62 -6.29
CA ASP A 454 4.63 -3.16 -4.91
C ASP A 454 4.74 -1.62 -4.81
N SER A 455 5.14 -0.96 -5.91
CA SER A 455 5.32 0.48 -6.03
C SER A 455 4.04 1.29 -6.33
N VAL A 456 2.86 0.68 -6.19
CA VAL A 456 1.57 1.34 -6.45
C VAL A 456 0.58 1.14 -5.31
N ASP A 457 -0.53 1.86 -5.39
CA ASP A 457 -1.68 1.80 -4.51
C ASP A 457 -1.36 2.02 -3.02
N CYS A 458 -1.12 3.27 -2.61
CA CYS A 458 -0.87 3.62 -1.21
C CYS A 458 -2.04 3.27 -0.26
N SER A 459 -3.21 2.91 -0.77
CA SER A 459 -4.35 2.47 0.04
C SER A 459 -4.25 1.01 0.54
N CYS A 460 -3.23 0.23 0.12
CA CYS A 460 -2.91 -1.05 0.77
C CYS A 460 -2.18 -0.80 2.09
N VAL A 461 -2.91 -0.23 3.06
CA VAL A 461 -2.39 0.20 4.35
C VAL A 461 -1.78 -0.96 5.12
N GLY A 462 -0.60 -0.73 5.71
CA GLY A 462 0.04 -1.66 6.65
C GLY A 462 0.50 -2.98 6.03
N THR A 463 0.68 -3.00 4.70
CA THR A 463 1.27 -4.12 3.98
C THR A 463 2.66 -3.74 3.48
N LEU A 464 3.60 -4.68 3.55
CA LEU A 464 5.00 -4.55 3.14
C LEU A 464 5.38 -5.75 2.27
N GLY A 465 6.48 -5.65 1.52
CA GLY A 465 7.06 -6.79 0.81
C GLY A 465 6.03 -7.60 0.02
N LEU A 466 5.95 -8.91 0.31
CA LEU A 466 5.05 -9.81 -0.37
C LEU A 466 3.58 -9.64 0.07
N GLU A 467 3.30 -9.20 1.30
CA GLU A 467 1.93 -8.84 1.70
C GLU A 467 1.38 -7.68 0.84
N LYS A 468 2.23 -6.69 0.52
CA LYS A 468 1.85 -5.60 -0.40
C LYS A 468 1.57 -6.11 -1.80
N VAL A 469 2.43 -7.00 -2.31
CA VAL A 469 2.21 -7.71 -3.59
C VAL A 469 0.86 -8.43 -3.60
N GLY A 470 0.53 -9.13 -2.51
CA GLY A 470 -0.72 -9.88 -2.40
C GLY A 470 -1.97 -8.97 -2.40
N ALA A 471 -1.90 -7.85 -1.68
CA ALA A 471 -2.98 -6.86 -1.66
C ALA A 471 -3.22 -6.22 -3.03
N VAL A 472 -2.16 -5.81 -3.72
CA VAL A 472 -2.23 -5.21 -5.05
C VAL A 472 -2.71 -6.23 -6.09
N ALA A 473 -2.20 -7.48 -6.05
CA ALA A 473 -2.63 -8.53 -6.96
C ALA A 473 -4.13 -8.83 -6.82
N THR A 474 -4.61 -8.98 -5.59
CA THR A 474 -6.03 -9.22 -5.28
C THR A 474 -6.92 -8.13 -5.89
N LYS A 475 -6.63 -6.86 -5.59
CA LYS A 475 -7.39 -5.71 -6.12
C LYS A 475 -7.35 -5.65 -7.65
N CYS A 476 -6.18 -5.88 -8.25
CA CYS A 476 -6.01 -5.83 -9.71
C CYS A 476 -6.86 -6.92 -10.39
N ILE A 477 -6.81 -8.16 -9.90
CA ILE A 477 -7.59 -9.29 -10.42
C ILE A 477 -9.09 -9.00 -10.36
N GLU A 478 -9.57 -8.53 -9.21
CA GLU A 478 -11.00 -8.20 -9.01
C GLU A 478 -11.47 -7.15 -10.02
N ILE A 479 -10.73 -6.05 -10.16
CA ILE A 479 -11.08 -4.94 -11.05
C ILE A 479 -11.02 -5.36 -12.52
N VAL A 480 -9.99 -6.11 -12.94
CA VAL A 480 -9.85 -6.58 -14.34
C VAL A 480 -10.98 -7.54 -14.72
N LEU A 481 -11.45 -8.37 -13.79
CA LEU A 481 -12.50 -9.36 -14.09
C LEU A 481 -13.91 -8.79 -14.04
N GLN A 482 -14.16 -7.75 -13.24
CA GLN A 482 -15.42 -7.02 -13.23
C GLN A 482 -15.74 -6.37 -14.60
N GLN A 483 -14.78 -6.27 -15.52
CA GLN A 483 -14.96 -5.72 -16.87
C GLN A 483 -15.33 -6.75 -17.97
N ARG A 484 -15.54 -8.04 -17.63
CA ARG A 484 -16.15 -8.97 -18.59
C ARG A 484 -17.66 -8.70 -18.69
N PRO A 485 -18.27 -8.72 -19.90
CA PRO A 485 -19.70 -8.98 -19.98
C PRO A 485 -19.90 -10.40 -19.48
N ALA A 486 -20.51 -10.54 -18.30
CA ALA A 486 -20.81 -11.86 -17.74
C ALA A 486 -21.73 -12.62 -18.71
N ALA A 487 -21.41 -13.88 -19.01
CA ALA A 487 -22.43 -14.83 -19.45
C ALA A 487 -23.53 -14.86 -18.37
N PRO A 488 -24.81 -14.99 -18.74
CA PRO A 488 -25.90 -14.86 -17.78
C PRO A 488 -25.88 -16.04 -16.80
N VAL A 489 -25.29 -15.80 -15.63
CA VAL A 489 -25.45 -16.63 -14.43
C VAL A 489 -26.52 -15.93 -13.57
N PRO A 490 -27.51 -16.66 -13.01
CA PRO A 490 -28.59 -16.03 -12.27
C PRO A 490 -28.02 -15.30 -11.05
N PRO A 491 -28.47 -14.08 -10.72
CA PRO A 491 -27.86 -13.30 -9.67
C PRO A 491 -28.12 -13.94 -8.31
N ARG A 492 -27.07 -14.40 -7.63
CA ARG A 492 -27.03 -14.34 -6.17
C ARG A 492 -26.52 -12.95 -5.77
N GLY A 493 -27.48 -12.08 -5.46
CA GLY A 493 -27.28 -11.01 -4.47
C GLY A 493 -26.97 -9.60 -4.95
N ALA A 494 -26.95 -9.29 -6.25
CA ALA A 494 -26.92 -7.89 -6.70
C ALA A 494 -28.33 -7.27 -6.64
N LEU A 495 -28.46 -6.10 -6.01
CA LEU A 495 -29.72 -5.34 -6.02
C LEU A 495 -29.98 -4.86 -7.46
N THR A 496 -31.12 -5.26 -8.03
CA THR A 496 -31.56 -4.92 -9.38
C THR A 496 -31.71 -3.41 -9.59
N PRO A 497 -31.76 -2.87 -10.83
CA PRO A 497 -32.10 -1.46 -11.09
C PRO A 497 -33.44 -1.04 -10.46
N LYS A 498 -34.37 -1.99 -10.35
CA LYS A 498 -35.60 -1.84 -9.56
C LYS A 498 -35.31 -1.69 -8.05
N ARG A 499 -34.42 -2.49 -7.47
CA ARG A 499 -33.99 -2.35 -6.06
C ARG A 499 -33.07 -1.15 -5.79
N ILE A 500 -32.29 -0.68 -6.77
CA ILE A 500 -31.53 0.59 -6.69
C ILE A 500 -32.51 1.76 -6.73
N ARG A 501 -33.53 1.70 -7.57
CA ARG A 501 -34.66 2.63 -7.57
C ARG A 501 -35.46 2.54 -6.27
N ASP A 502 -35.78 1.35 -5.76
CA ASP A 502 -36.48 1.14 -4.48
C ASP A 502 -35.64 1.63 -3.28
N ARG A 503 -34.29 1.53 -3.30
CA ARG A 503 -33.38 2.07 -2.27
C ARG A 503 -33.15 3.58 -2.39
N ARG A 504 -33.08 4.12 -3.61
CA ARG A 504 -33.03 5.56 -3.91
C ARG A 504 -34.33 6.23 -3.48
N GLU A 505 -35.47 5.60 -3.78
CA GLU A 505 -36.78 5.96 -3.24
C GLU A 505 -36.73 5.84 -1.71
N ARG A 506 -36.23 4.77 -1.10
CA ARG A 506 -36.17 4.65 0.38
C ARG A 506 -35.40 5.77 1.09
N LEU A 507 -34.20 6.15 0.64
CA LEU A 507 -33.38 7.20 1.27
C LEU A 507 -33.88 8.63 1.00
N ALA A 508 -34.36 8.93 -0.22
CA ALA A 508 -35.00 10.22 -0.48
C ALA A 508 -36.37 10.31 0.21
N ASN A 509 -37.09 9.20 0.32
CA ASN A 509 -38.35 9.11 1.07
C ASN A 509 -38.10 9.34 2.57
N GLU A 510 -36.96 8.96 3.16
CA GLU A 510 -36.67 9.34 4.56
C GLU A 510 -36.64 10.87 4.76
N ALA A 511 -36.04 11.61 3.81
CA ALA A 511 -36.08 13.07 3.82
C ALA A 511 -37.50 13.61 3.61
N PHE A 512 -38.28 13.04 2.69
CA PHE A 512 -39.64 13.48 2.40
C PHE A 512 -40.67 13.08 3.48
N ASP A 513 -40.52 11.91 4.10
CA ASP A 513 -41.27 11.44 5.25
C ASP A 513 -40.99 12.34 6.46
N TYR A 514 -39.72 12.75 6.64
CA TYR A 514 -39.37 13.75 7.63
C TYR A 514 -40.08 15.08 7.36
N ILE A 515 -40.02 15.61 6.13
CA ILE A 515 -40.76 16.83 5.74
C ILE A 515 -42.25 16.68 6.07
N ASN A 516 -42.86 15.54 5.71
CA ASN A 516 -44.26 15.27 5.99
C ASN A 516 -44.58 15.26 7.49
N LYS A 517 -43.68 14.73 8.31
CA LYS A 517 -43.82 14.68 9.77
C LYS A 517 -43.73 16.06 10.41
N VAL A 518 -42.90 16.96 9.90
CA VAL A 518 -42.59 18.24 10.55
C VAL A 518 -43.26 19.45 9.90
N PHE A 519 -43.92 19.29 8.76
CA PHE A 519 -44.56 20.38 8.02
C PHE A 519 -45.62 21.09 8.87
N ASN A 520 -45.46 22.40 9.03
CA ASN A 520 -46.37 23.24 9.79
C ASN A 520 -47.37 23.96 8.86
N LYS A 521 -48.59 23.42 8.78
CA LYS A 521 -49.68 23.96 7.97
C LYS A 521 -50.05 25.41 8.31
N ASP A 522 -50.10 25.76 9.60
CA ASP A 522 -50.50 27.10 10.04
C ASP A 522 -49.47 28.17 9.65
N LEU A 523 -48.18 27.81 9.63
CA LEU A 523 -47.13 28.69 9.13
C LEU A 523 -47.11 28.74 7.60
N ALA A 524 -47.38 27.62 6.92
CA ALA A 524 -47.49 27.59 5.47
C ALA A 524 -48.64 28.45 4.93
N LEU A 525 -49.77 28.53 5.64
CA LEU A 525 -50.91 29.40 5.29
C LEU A 525 -50.56 30.90 5.33
N LYS A 526 -49.49 31.29 6.02
CA LYS A 526 -49.03 32.68 6.11
C LYS A 526 -48.14 33.10 4.93
N LEU A 527 -47.77 32.16 4.05
CA LEU A 527 -47.05 32.48 2.82
C LEU A 527 -47.95 33.32 1.91
N LYS A 528 -47.48 34.50 1.53
CA LYS A 528 -48.22 35.45 0.68
C LYS A 528 -48.24 35.05 -0.80
N GLU A 529 -47.32 34.17 -1.20
CA GLU A 529 -47.08 33.78 -2.58
C GLU A 529 -46.72 32.30 -2.64
N LYS A 530 -46.93 31.70 -3.81
CA LYS A 530 -46.51 30.33 -4.12
C LYS A 530 -44.99 30.22 -4.02
N VAL A 531 -44.51 29.20 -3.32
CA VAL A 531 -43.08 28.93 -3.16
C VAL A 531 -42.71 27.64 -3.89
N VAL A 532 -41.69 27.70 -4.75
CA VAL A 532 -41.17 26.55 -5.51
C VAL A 532 -39.70 26.32 -5.18
N LEU A 533 -39.37 25.16 -4.61
CA LEU A 533 -38.01 24.72 -4.33
C LEU A 533 -37.57 23.68 -5.34
N GLN A 534 -36.36 23.85 -5.90
CA GLN A 534 -35.65 22.80 -6.64
C GLN A 534 -34.61 22.15 -5.72
N TYR A 535 -34.64 20.83 -5.60
CA TYR A 535 -33.56 20.01 -5.05
C TYR A 535 -32.78 19.39 -6.19
N ASN A 536 -31.47 19.63 -6.24
CA ASN A 536 -30.51 18.99 -7.14
C ASN A 536 -29.53 18.19 -6.27
N VAL A 537 -29.61 16.87 -6.30
CA VAL A 537 -28.77 16.00 -5.48
C VAL A 537 -27.82 15.25 -6.40
N ALA A 538 -26.51 15.42 -6.20
CA ALA A 538 -25.49 14.79 -7.02
C ALA A 538 -25.20 13.33 -6.63
N GLY A 539 -24.44 12.64 -7.47
CA GLY A 539 -23.95 11.28 -7.23
C GLY A 539 -24.84 10.16 -7.79
N PRO A 540 -24.38 8.88 -7.72
CA PRO A 540 -25.02 7.73 -8.37
C PRO A 540 -26.43 7.40 -7.85
N ARG A 541 -26.80 7.96 -6.70
CA ARG A 541 -28.11 7.83 -6.04
C ARG A 541 -28.86 9.16 -5.92
N GLY A 542 -28.29 10.23 -6.49
CA GLY A 542 -28.88 11.55 -6.53
C GLY A 542 -30.04 11.65 -7.52
N GLY A 543 -30.62 12.83 -7.60
CA GLY A 543 -31.81 13.09 -8.41
C GLY A 543 -32.25 14.54 -8.31
N LYS A 544 -33.32 14.85 -9.04
CA LYS A 544 -33.96 16.16 -9.00
C LYS A 544 -35.37 16.01 -8.46
N TRP A 545 -35.74 16.89 -7.55
CA TRP A 545 -37.10 16.97 -7.03
C TRP A 545 -37.52 18.43 -6.90
N GLN A 546 -38.81 18.67 -6.96
CA GLN A 546 -39.40 19.96 -6.63
C GLN A 546 -40.32 19.83 -5.43
N LEU A 547 -40.32 20.85 -4.58
CA LEU A 547 -41.29 21.04 -3.50
C LEU A 547 -42.02 22.35 -3.75
N VAL A 548 -43.33 22.27 -3.91
CA VAL A 548 -44.22 23.41 -4.14
C VAL A 548 -45.06 23.61 -2.90
N VAL A 549 -45.01 24.79 -2.28
CA VAL A 549 -45.90 25.19 -1.18
C VAL A 549 -46.87 26.25 -1.68
N GLU A 550 -48.17 25.99 -1.55
CA GLU A 550 -49.24 26.87 -2.00
C GLU A 550 -50.49 26.64 -1.15
N ASN A 551 -51.16 27.72 -0.71
CA ASN A 551 -52.40 27.67 0.07
C ASN A 551 -52.33 26.81 1.35
N GLY A 552 -51.18 26.80 2.03
CA GLY A 552 -50.98 26.03 3.26
C GLY A 552 -50.75 24.53 3.04
N GLU A 553 -50.64 24.08 1.79
CA GLU A 553 -50.32 22.69 1.45
C GLU A 553 -49.01 22.64 0.68
N TYR A 554 -48.39 21.45 0.64
CA TYR A 554 -47.20 21.23 -0.15
C TYR A 554 -47.33 19.99 -1.04
N LYS A 555 -46.62 20.01 -2.16
CA LYS A 555 -46.49 18.88 -3.06
C LYS A 555 -45.04 18.67 -3.44
N ILE A 556 -44.56 17.44 -3.32
CA ILE A 556 -43.25 17.01 -3.79
C ILE A 556 -43.42 16.19 -5.05
N SER A 557 -42.63 16.46 -6.09
CA SER A 557 -42.59 15.66 -7.31
C SER A 557 -41.17 15.53 -7.85
N GLU A 558 -40.86 14.39 -8.45
CA GLU A 558 -39.57 14.16 -9.11
C GLU A 558 -39.47 14.98 -10.40
N GLY A 559 -38.27 15.45 -10.72
CA GLY A 559 -37.96 16.21 -11.93
C GLY A 559 -37.57 17.67 -11.68
N ASP A 560 -37.42 18.40 -12.78
CA ASP A 560 -37.14 19.83 -12.76
C ASP A 560 -38.37 20.63 -12.29
N ALA A 561 -38.10 21.71 -11.56
CA ALA A 561 -39.10 22.56 -10.94
C ALA A 561 -39.83 23.45 -11.97
N ILE A 562 -41.11 23.68 -11.72
CA ILE A 562 -41.93 24.59 -12.51
C ILE A 562 -41.44 26.03 -12.31
N GLN A 563 -41.30 26.77 -13.40
CA GLN A 563 -40.84 28.16 -13.34
C GLN A 563 -41.97 29.12 -12.94
N PRO A 564 -41.67 30.20 -12.19
CA PRO A 564 -40.34 30.57 -11.68
C PRO A 564 -39.95 29.79 -10.41
N VAL A 565 -38.69 29.34 -10.33
CA VAL A 565 -38.13 28.70 -9.13
C VAL A 565 -37.81 29.77 -8.08
N THR A 566 -38.30 29.60 -6.85
CA THR A 566 -38.04 30.52 -5.74
C THR A 566 -36.67 30.30 -5.10
N VAL A 567 -36.29 29.03 -4.88
CA VAL A 567 -34.99 28.62 -4.32
C VAL A 567 -34.52 27.32 -4.95
N THR A 568 -33.24 27.25 -5.32
CA THR A 568 -32.56 26.03 -5.76
C THR A 568 -31.56 25.59 -4.71
N MET A 569 -31.65 24.34 -4.26
CA MET A 569 -30.78 23.68 -3.29
C MET A 569 -29.96 22.59 -4.00
N ASN A 570 -28.64 22.65 -3.93
CA ASN A 570 -27.73 21.71 -4.57
C ASN A 570 -26.94 20.96 -3.50
N TYR A 571 -27.05 19.63 -3.49
CA TYR A 571 -26.36 18.74 -2.56
C TYR A 571 -25.31 17.90 -3.28
N ASP A 572 -24.17 17.64 -2.63
CA ASP A 572 -23.08 16.83 -3.20
C ASP A 572 -23.39 15.32 -3.25
N SER A 573 -24.36 14.85 -2.44
CA SER A 573 -24.74 13.45 -2.30
C SER A 573 -26.15 13.30 -1.72
N VAL A 574 -26.75 12.11 -1.86
CA VAL A 574 -28.04 11.79 -1.22
C VAL A 574 -27.93 11.73 0.30
N GLU A 575 -26.77 11.30 0.83
CA GLU A 575 -26.46 11.34 2.25
C GLU A 575 -26.52 12.76 2.80
N SER A 576 -25.82 13.71 2.18
CA SER A 576 -25.88 15.13 2.58
C SER A 576 -27.29 15.69 2.49
N PHE A 577 -28.10 15.27 1.51
CA PHE A 577 -29.50 15.68 1.39
C PHE A 577 -30.33 15.18 2.58
N VAL A 578 -30.17 13.92 2.98
CA VAL A 578 -30.87 13.34 4.13
C VAL A 578 -30.39 13.97 5.43
N GLU A 579 -29.08 13.95 5.70
CA GLU A 579 -28.46 14.49 6.91
C GLU A 579 -28.87 15.94 7.20
N VAL A 580 -28.94 16.78 6.16
CA VAL A 580 -29.34 18.19 6.30
C VAL A 580 -30.85 18.33 6.49
N THR A 581 -31.66 17.53 5.78
CA THR A 581 -33.12 17.60 5.87
C THR A 581 -33.63 17.08 7.21
N THR A 582 -33.06 16.00 7.73
CA THR A 582 -33.40 15.42 9.03
C THR A 582 -32.78 16.17 10.21
N GLY A 583 -31.81 17.05 9.95
CA GLY A 583 -31.15 17.89 10.95
C GLY A 583 -29.94 17.25 11.64
N GLU A 584 -29.43 16.13 11.15
CA GLU A 584 -28.16 15.54 11.61
C GLU A 584 -26.96 16.45 11.33
N ILE A 585 -27.04 17.26 10.27
CA ILE A 585 -26.09 18.34 9.99
C ILE A 585 -26.84 19.66 9.83
N GLY A 586 -26.48 20.66 10.65
CA GLY A 586 -27.02 22.01 10.52
C GLY A 586 -26.70 22.64 9.16
N GLY A 587 -27.68 23.32 8.56
CA GLY A 587 -27.57 23.90 7.21
C GLY A 587 -26.38 24.85 7.01
N LEU A 588 -25.96 25.58 8.06
CA LEU A 588 -24.76 26.43 8.01
C LEU A 588 -23.48 25.60 7.85
N LYS A 589 -23.34 24.49 8.60
CA LYS A 589 -22.20 23.57 8.52
C LYS A 589 -22.16 22.87 7.16
N ALA A 590 -23.31 22.44 6.64
CA ALA A 590 -23.39 21.87 5.30
C ALA A 590 -23.00 22.87 4.21
N TYR A 591 -23.36 24.14 4.38
CA TYR A 591 -22.95 25.20 3.44
C TYR A 591 -21.44 25.47 3.51
N THR A 592 -20.85 25.66 4.69
CA THR A 592 -19.40 25.97 4.80
C THR A 592 -18.51 24.81 4.36
N THR A 593 -18.96 23.57 4.52
CA THR A 593 -18.22 22.35 4.12
C THR A 593 -18.41 21.95 2.66
N GLY A 594 -19.26 22.64 1.89
CA GLY A 594 -19.49 22.31 0.48
C GLY A 594 -20.57 21.27 0.21
N LYS A 595 -21.11 20.63 1.25
CA LYS A 595 -22.19 19.62 1.16
C LYS A 595 -23.52 20.19 0.62
N LEU A 596 -23.77 21.49 0.84
CA LEU A 596 -24.94 22.22 0.36
C LEU A 596 -24.54 23.56 -0.30
N ARG A 597 -25.17 23.87 -1.43
CA ARG A 597 -25.17 25.21 -2.06
C ARG A 597 -26.60 25.62 -2.33
N PHE A 598 -26.94 26.90 -2.23
CA PHE A 598 -28.27 27.38 -2.61
C PHE A 598 -28.21 28.65 -3.45
N GLN A 599 -29.26 28.85 -4.26
CA GLN A 599 -29.48 30.02 -5.09
C GLN A 599 -30.94 30.47 -4.93
N GLY A 600 -31.22 31.77 -4.90
CA GLY A 600 -32.59 32.31 -4.73
C GLY A 600 -32.78 33.10 -3.43
N SER A 601 -34.04 33.30 -3.04
CA SER A 601 -34.39 34.20 -1.93
C SER A 601 -34.04 33.64 -0.55
N ARG A 602 -33.13 34.31 0.16
CA ARG A 602 -32.73 33.96 1.54
C ARG A 602 -33.86 34.13 2.56
N SER A 603 -34.71 35.15 2.38
CA SER A 603 -35.85 35.38 3.27
C SER A 603 -36.87 34.25 3.15
N VAL A 604 -37.11 33.76 1.93
CA VAL A 604 -37.97 32.59 1.71
C VAL A 604 -37.37 31.33 2.34
N LEU A 605 -36.06 31.10 2.20
CA LEU A 605 -35.39 29.97 2.85
C LEU A 605 -35.51 30.00 4.38
N GLN A 606 -35.45 31.19 4.99
CA GLN A 606 -35.66 31.37 6.43
C GLN A 606 -37.10 31.06 6.86
N GLU A 607 -38.10 31.50 6.09
CA GLU A 607 -39.50 31.16 6.35
C GLU A 607 -39.76 29.66 6.16
N LEU A 608 -39.17 29.05 5.13
CA LEU A 608 -39.27 27.60 4.90
C LEU A 608 -38.67 26.78 6.04
N ASN A 609 -37.56 27.23 6.65
CA ASN A 609 -37.01 26.57 7.84
C ASN A 609 -37.94 26.64 9.06
N LYS A 610 -38.88 27.58 9.10
CA LYS A 610 -39.92 27.62 10.13
C LYS A 610 -41.08 26.69 9.79
N ILE A 611 -41.41 26.56 8.51
CA ILE A 611 -42.49 25.70 7.99
C ILE A 611 -42.06 24.22 8.01
N ILE A 612 -40.79 23.94 7.73
CA ILE A 612 -40.17 22.61 7.72
C ILE A 612 -38.91 22.69 8.59
N PRO A 613 -39.04 22.60 9.92
CA PRO A 613 -37.89 22.67 10.80
C PRO A 613 -37.01 21.42 10.67
N GLY A 614 -35.71 21.62 10.47
CA GLY A 614 -34.73 20.54 10.61
C GLY A 614 -34.73 19.99 12.04
N GLY A 615 -34.30 18.74 12.21
CA GLY A 615 -34.16 18.12 13.53
C GLY A 615 -33.13 18.87 14.38
N LYS A 616 -33.19 18.70 15.71
CA LYS A 616 -32.16 19.27 16.59
C LYS A 616 -30.85 18.51 16.36
N ALA A 617 -29.87 19.18 15.75
CA ALA A 617 -28.46 18.80 15.78
C ALA A 617 -27.87 18.92 17.18
#